data_AF-A0A1Y1N5S5-F1
#
_entry.id   AF-A0A1Y1N5S5-F1
#
_cell.length_a   1.000
_cell.length_b   1.000
_cell.length_c   1.000
_cell.angle_alpha   90.00
_cell.angle_beta   90.00
_cell.angle_gamma   90.00
#
_symmetry.space_group_name_H-M   'P 1'
#
loop_
_entity.id
_entity.type
_entity.pdbx_description
1 polymer ?
#
loop_
_entity_poly.entity_id
_entity_poly.type
_entity_poly.pdbx_seq_one_letter_code
_entity_poly.pdbx_strand_id
1 'polypeptide(L)'
;NNGDSKKQSHIRKQGYRELLHRIESIEENEGTGLNTIKDLGEVLHEVKQIDDQCPFVNRVEFLDETLLQHVVLSTAGGLLVKCIENVDIFTSTYEPTEFASKIVGSQSLKSLLFTFTNR
;
A
#
# COMPACT_ATOMS: atom_id res chain seq x y z
N ASN A 1 28.38 16.96 20.47
CA ASN A 1 27.62 15.91 19.73
C ASN A 1 26.10 16.12 19.66
N ASN A 2 25.45 17.03 20.40
CA ASN A 2 23.99 17.27 20.26
C ASN A 2 23.55 17.98 18.97
N GLY A 3 24.46 18.67 18.26
CA GLY A 3 24.13 19.37 17.01
C GLY A 3 23.81 18.40 15.87
N ASP A 4 24.55 17.29 15.77
CA ASP A 4 24.39 16.31 14.70
C ASP A 4 23.10 15.51 14.83
N SER A 5 22.72 15.09 16.05
CA SER A 5 21.46 14.37 16.28
C SER A 5 20.22 15.21 15.95
N LYS A 6 20.23 16.50 16.32
CA LYS A 6 19.14 17.42 15.97
C LYS A 6 19.04 17.65 14.47
N LYS A 7 20.18 17.80 13.79
CA LYS A 7 20.23 17.94 12.33
C LYS A 7 19.66 16.70 11.64
N GLN A 8 20.02 15.51 12.11
CA GLN A 8 19.47 14.25 11.59
C GLN A 8 17.96 14.13 11.83
N SER A 9 17.45 14.55 13.00
CA SER A 9 16.01 14.60 13.24
C SER A 9 15.28 15.56 12.30
N HIS A 10 15.86 16.72 11.99
CA HIS A 10 15.29 17.62 10.99
C HIS A 10 15.20 16.98 9.59
N ILE A 11 16.22 16.24 9.18
CA ILE A 11 16.23 15.51 7.89
C ILE A 11 15.13 14.44 7.88
N ARG A 12 15.03 13.62 8.92
CA ARG A 12 14.01 12.58 9.01
C ARG A 12 12.59 13.15 9.03
N LYS A 13 12.37 14.23 9.80
CA LYS A 13 11.09 14.97 9.79
C LYS A 13 10.74 15.51 8.41
N GLN A 14 11.72 16.02 7.68
CA GLN A 14 11.50 16.47 6.30
C GLN A 14 11.07 15.30 5.40
N GLY A 15 11.75 14.15 5.49
CA GLY A 15 11.36 12.94 4.77
C GLY A 15 9.94 12.48 5.10
N TYR A 16 9.54 12.46 6.38
CA TYR A 16 8.16 12.11 6.74
C TYR A 16 7.13 13.11 6.18
N ARG A 17 7.44 14.41 6.10
CA ARG A 17 6.54 15.40 5.47
C ARG A 17 6.38 15.17 3.97
N GLU A 18 7.47 14.84 3.28
CA GLU A 18 7.44 14.52 1.85
C GLU A 18 6.60 13.26 1.58
N LEU A 19 6.73 12.25 2.43
CA LEU A 19 5.89 11.04 2.36
C LEU A 19 4.43 11.34 2.64
N LEU A 20 4.12 12.19 3.63
CA LEU A 20 2.75 12.60 3.91
C LEU A 20 2.12 13.31 2.71
N HIS A 21 2.84 14.27 2.13
CA HIS A 21 2.39 14.98 0.93
C HIS A 21 2.20 14.03 -0.27
N ARG A 22 3.04 13.00 -0.41
CA ARG A 22 2.85 11.97 -1.44
C ARG A 22 1.56 11.18 -1.21
N ILE A 23 1.26 10.79 0.03
CA ILE A 23 -0.01 10.11 0.36
C ILE A 23 -1.21 11.01 0.07
N GLU A 24 -1.16 12.27 0.50
CA GLU A 24 -2.22 13.26 0.27
C GLU A 24 -2.47 13.45 -1.24
N SER A 25 -1.41 13.55 -2.05
CA SER A 25 -1.53 13.62 -3.51
C SER A 25 -2.15 12.37 -4.13
N ILE A 26 -1.86 11.17 -3.60
CA ILE A 26 -2.49 9.93 -4.06
C ILE A 26 -3.99 9.94 -3.74
N GLU A 27 -4.36 10.39 -2.55
CA GLU A 27 -5.75 10.49 -2.12
C GLU A 27 -6.54 11.53 -2.93
N GLU A 28 -5.96 12.70 -3.20
CA GLU A 28 -6.56 13.76 -4.03
C GLU A 28 -6.84 13.31 -5.47
N ASN A 29 -6.03 12.40 -6.00
CA ASN A 29 -6.20 11.85 -7.35
C ASN A 29 -7.20 10.68 -7.41
N GLU A 30 -7.99 10.45 -6.34
CA GLU A 30 -8.96 9.35 -6.20
C GLU A 30 -8.36 7.96 -6.50
N GLY A 31 -7.06 7.79 -6.25
CA GLY A 31 -6.37 6.53 -6.47
C GLY A 31 -6.88 5.46 -5.50
N THR A 32 -7.70 4.53 -5.97
CA THR A 32 -8.18 3.37 -5.18
C THR A 32 -7.85 2.03 -5.85
N GLY A 33 -7.07 2.07 -6.93
CA GLY A 33 -6.71 0.89 -7.73
C GLY A 33 -5.45 0.17 -7.27
N LEU A 34 -5.13 -0.94 -7.93
CA LEU A 34 -3.91 -1.74 -7.69
C LEU A 34 -2.61 -0.93 -7.74
N ASN A 35 -2.53 0.08 -8.60
CA ASN A 35 -1.36 0.98 -8.67
C ASN A 35 -1.22 1.81 -7.38
N THR A 36 -2.32 2.29 -6.83
CA THR A 36 -2.33 3.02 -5.54
C THR A 36 -1.84 2.15 -4.39
N ILE A 37 -2.25 0.88 -4.33
CA ILE A 37 -1.75 -0.07 -3.32
C ILE A 37 -0.24 -0.24 -3.44
N LYS A 38 0.28 -0.33 -4.68
CA LYS A 38 1.72 -0.43 -4.92
C LYS A 38 2.44 0.84 -4.47
N ASP A 39 1.93 2.02 -4.81
CA ASP A 39 2.51 3.31 -4.43
C ASP A 39 2.52 3.49 -2.90
N LEU A 40 1.44 3.08 -2.22
CA LEU A 40 1.38 3.06 -0.76
C LEU A 40 2.37 2.06 -0.14
N GLY A 41 2.59 0.92 -0.79
CA GLY A 41 3.63 -0.03 -0.40
C GLY A 41 5.04 0.57 -0.45
N GLU A 42 5.34 1.35 -1.49
CA GLU A 42 6.61 2.10 -1.59
C GLU A 42 6.74 3.13 -0.47
N VAL A 43 5.69 3.91 -0.20
CA VAL A 43 5.67 4.88 0.91
C VAL A 43 5.96 4.21 2.25
N LEU A 44 5.29 3.08 2.56
CA LEU A 44 5.53 2.35 3.80
C LEU A 44 6.95 1.78 3.89
N HIS A 45 7.53 1.37 2.76
CA HIS A 45 8.92 0.95 2.70
C HIS A 45 9.87 2.10 3.04
N GLU A 46 9.65 3.29 2.48
CA GLU A 46 10.43 4.49 2.75
C GLU A 46 10.27 4.96 4.22
N VAL A 47 9.06 4.90 4.79
CA VAL A 47 8.84 5.16 6.23
C VAL A 47 9.74 4.28 7.09
N LYS A 48 9.84 2.99 6.78
CA LYS A 48 10.70 2.05 7.49
C LYS A 48 12.18 2.41 7.35
N GLN A 49 12.62 2.78 6.15
CA GLN A 49 14.02 3.20 5.94
C GLN A 49 14.38 4.44 6.76
N ILE A 50 13.45 5.40 6.91
CA ILE A 50 13.65 6.57 7.78
C ILE A 50 13.64 6.14 9.25
N ASP A 51 12.75 5.24 9.63
CA ASP A 51 12.63 4.71 11.00
C ASP A 51 13.90 4.00 11.48
N ASP A 52 14.51 3.21 10.60
CA ASP A 52 15.73 2.45 10.86
C ASP A 52 16.95 3.37 11.12
N GLN A 53 16.89 4.65 10.75
CA GLN A 53 17.93 5.65 11.02
C GLN A 53 17.88 6.19 12.46
N CYS A 54 16.81 5.92 13.21
CA CYS A 54 16.62 6.39 14.58
C CYS A 54 16.43 5.19 15.53
N PRO A 55 17.44 4.84 16.34
CA PRO A 55 17.32 3.81 17.35
C PRO A 55 16.14 4.09 18.28
N PHE A 56 15.38 3.05 18.65
CA PHE A 56 14.19 3.18 19.50
C PHE A 56 14.44 3.98 20.78
N VAL A 57 15.60 3.77 21.42
CA VAL A 57 16.02 4.49 22.64
C VAL A 57 16.07 6.01 22.48
N ASN A 58 16.28 6.52 21.26
CA ASN A 58 16.37 7.95 20.98
C ASN A 58 15.02 8.57 20.60
N ARG A 59 13.97 7.77 20.39
CA ARG A 59 12.66 8.28 19.94
C ARG A 59 11.95 9.15 20.99
N VAL A 60 12.20 8.87 22.28
CA VAL A 60 11.69 9.68 23.39
C VAL A 60 12.22 11.12 23.32
N GLU A 61 13.43 11.32 22.79
CA GLU A 61 14.02 12.65 22.62
C GLU A 61 13.44 13.43 21.43
N PHE A 62 12.85 12.73 20.45
CA PHE A 62 12.29 13.28 19.21
C PHE A 62 10.81 12.91 19.07
N LEU A 63 10.03 13.35 20.05
CA LEU A 63 8.60 13.06 20.16
C LEU A 63 7.79 13.60 18.98
N ASP A 64 8.16 14.78 18.48
CA ASP A 64 7.56 15.41 17.30
C ASP A 64 7.79 14.61 16.02
N GLU A 65 8.98 14.05 15.85
CA GLU A 65 9.32 13.13 14.77
C GLU A 65 8.49 11.83 14.85
N THR A 66 8.37 11.26 16.06
CA THR A 66 7.57 10.05 16.30
C THR A 66 6.09 10.29 16.02
N LEU A 67 5.55 11.44 16.42
CA LEU A 67 4.17 11.82 16.12
C LEU A 67 3.97 11.97 14.61
N LEU A 68 4.91 12.61 13.92
CA LEU A 68 4.83 12.77 12.47
C LEU A 68 4.87 11.42 11.74
N GLN A 69 5.75 10.50 12.16
CA GLN A 69 5.78 9.14 11.65
C GLN A 69 4.41 8.45 11.83
N HIS A 70 3.81 8.56 13.02
CA HIS A 70 2.51 7.98 13.30
C HIS A 70 1.42 8.56 12.38
N VAL A 71 1.45 9.87 12.10
CA VAL A 71 0.53 10.50 11.15
C VAL A 71 0.69 9.88 9.76
N VAL A 72 1.92 9.77 9.24
CA VAL A 72 2.17 9.13 7.93
C VAL A 72 1.62 7.71 7.88
N LEU A 73 1.89 6.89 8.89
CA LEU A 73 1.40 5.51 8.97
C LEU A 73 -0.13 5.43 9.06
N SER A 74 -0.75 6.31 9.85
CA SER A 74 -2.20 6.35 10.01
C SER A 74 -2.90 6.77 8.73
N THR A 75 -2.37 7.79 8.04
CA THR A 75 -2.93 8.26 6.76
C THR A 75 -2.77 7.19 5.67
N ALA A 76 -1.59 6.59 5.54
CA ALA A 76 -1.37 5.49 4.59
C ALA A 76 -2.27 4.28 4.88
N GLY A 77 -2.41 3.91 6.16
CA GLY A 77 -3.30 2.83 6.60
C GLY A 77 -4.76 3.12 6.28
N GLY A 78 -5.23 4.35 6.51
CA GLY A 78 -6.58 4.77 6.14
C GLY A 78 -6.84 4.64 4.64
N LEU A 79 -5.89 5.04 3.80
CA LEU A 79 -6.03 4.92 2.35
C LEU A 79 -5.98 3.47 1.88
N LEU A 80 -5.16 2.62 2.51
CA LEU A 80 -5.16 1.17 2.25
C LEU A 80 -6.51 0.53 2.56
N VAL A 81 -7.14 0.90 3.68
CA VAL A 81 -8.50 0.42 4.02
C VAL A 81 -9.48 0.80 2.92
N LYS A 82 -9.47 2.06 2.47
CA LYS A 82 -10.31 2.51 1.33
C LYS A 82 -10.03 1.71 0.05
N CYS A 83 -8.77 1.39 -0.24
CA CYS A 83 -8.42 0.57 -1.41
C CYS A 83 -9.01 -0.84 -1.29
N ILE A 84 -8.92 -1.47 -0.11
CA ILE A 84 -9.46 -2.81 0.14
C ILE A 84 -10.99 -2.81 0.00
N GLU A 85 -11.68 -1.84 0.61
CA GLU A 85 -13.14 -1.71 0.53
C GLU A 85 -13.62 -1.53 -0.93
N ASN A 86 -12.90 -0.75 -1.74
CA ASN A 86 -13.22 -0.60 -3.16
C ASN A 86 -13.01 -1.89 -3.94
N VAL A 87 -11.92 -2.62 -3.69
CA VAL A 87 -11.67 -3.92 -4.34
C VAL A 87 -12.77 -4.93 -4.01
N ASP A 88 -13.27 -4.95 -2.77
CA ASP A 88 -14.35 -5.87 -2.33
C ASP A 88 -15.68 -5.59 -3.07
N ILE A 89 -15.99 -4.32 -3.33
CA ILE A 89 -17.13 -3.89 -4.15
C ILE A 89 -16.99 -4.39 -5.59
N PHE A 90 -15.79 -4.38 -6.18
CA PHE A 90 -15.56 -4.88 -7.53
C PHE A 90 -15.48 -6.40 -7.62
N THR A 91 -14.96 -7.11 -6.61
CA THR A 91 -14.96 -8.59 -6.59
C THR A 91 -16.34 -9.18 -6.40
N SER A 92 -17.30 -8.41 -5.87
CA SER A 92 -18.72 -8.78 -5.83
C SER A 92 -19.39 -8.79 -7.22
N THR A 93 -18.70 -8.31 -8.27
CA THR A 93 -19.14 -8.37 -9.68
C THR A 93 -18.46 -9.46 -10.51
N TYR A 94 -17.97 -10.53 -9.87
CA TYR A 94 -17.52 -11.72 -10.59
C TYR A 94 -18.75 -12.47 -11.14
N GLU A 95 -19.25 -12.06 -12.30
CA GLU A 95 -20.35 -12.72 -13.03
C GLU A 95 -19.90 -14.14 -13.41
N PRO A 96 -20.44 -15.21 -12.78
CA PRO A 96 -20.02 -16.59 -13.06
C PRO A 96 -20.19 -16.95 -14.53
N THR A 97 -21.13 -16.30 -15.20
CA THR A 97 -21.43 -16.41 -16.63
C THR A 97 -20.29 -15.89 -17.51
N GLU A 98 -19.62 -14.80 -17.10
CA GLU A 98 -18.49 -14.23 -17.84
C GLU A 98 -17.22 -15.06 -17.67
N PHE A 99 -17.02 -15.63 -16.48
CA PHE A 99 -15.97 -16.61 -16.24
C PHE A 99 -16.19 -17.91 -17.03
N ALA A 100 -17.41 -18.43 -17.00
CA ALA A 100 -17.79 -19.63 -17.75
C ALA A 100 -17.66 -19.40 -19.26
N SER A 101 -18.02 -18.23 -19.79
CA SER A 101 -17.88 -17.95 -21.23
C SER A 101 -16.42 -17.87 -21.67
N LYS A 102 -15.53 -17.29 -20.85
CA LYS A 102 -14.07 -17.27 -21.10
C LYS A 102 -13.45 -18.66 -21.02
N ILE A 103 -13.94 -19.52 -20.11
CA ILE A 103 -13.52 -20.93 -20.00
C ILE A 103 -13.98 -21.76 -21.20
N VAL A 104 -15.26 -21.65 -21.58
CA VAL A 104 -15.89 -22.43 -22.67
C VAL A 104 -15.36 -22.01 -24.04
N GLY A 105 -14.95 -20.74 -24.20
CA GLY A 105 -14.29 -20.22 -25.39
C GLY A 105 -12.84 -20.69 -25.57
N SER A 106 -12.19 -21.19 -24.50
CA SER A 106 -10.82 -21.72 -24.60
C SER A 106 -10.84 -23.16 -25.14
N GLN A 107 -10.33 -23.36 -26.36
CA GLN A 107 -10.28 -24.69 -26.98
C GLN A 107 -9.50 -25.73 -26.15
N SER A 108 -8.59 -25.28 -25.28
CA SER A 108 -7.79 -26.14 -24.39
C SER A 108 -8.61 -26.86 -23.31
N LEU A 109 -9.75 -26.33 -22.86
CA LEU A 109 -10.56 -26.99 -21.82
C LEU A 109 -11.55 -28.00 -22.39
N LYS A 110 -11.93 -27.89 -23.67
CA LYS A 110 -12.74 -28.92 -24.36
C LYS A 110 -11.97 -30.25 -24.49
N SER A 111 -10.66 -30.22 -24.75
CA SER A 111 -9.85 -31.45 -24.80
C SER A 111 -9.67 -32.08 -23.41
N LEU A 112 -9.53 -31.25 -22.36
CA LEU A 112 -9.45 -31.74 -20.98
C LEU A 112 -10.75 -32.42 -20.54
N LEU A 113 -11.91 -31.80 -20.81
CA LEU A 113 -13.22 -32.38 -20.47
C LEU A 113 -13.49 -33.70 -21.21
N PHE A 114 -13.13 -33.79 -22.51
CA PHE A 114 -13.29 -35.02 -23.29
C PHE A 114 -12.41 -36.17 -22.79
N THR A 115 -11.27 -35.85 -22.16
CA THR A 115 -10.34 -36.83 -21.58
C THR A 115 -10.87 -37.39 -20.25
N PHE A 116 -11.67 -36.62 -19.51
CA PHE A 116 -12.24 -37.05 -18.22
C PHE A 116 -13.59 -37.76 -18.34
N THR A 117 -14.38 -37.51 -19.39
CA THR A 117 -15.70 -38.14 -19.57
C THR A 117 -15.68 -39.46 -20.34
N ASN A 118 -14.55 -39.83 -20.96
CA ASN A 118 -14.36 -41.12 -21.64
C ASN A 118 -13.49 -42.11 -20.85
N ARG A 119 -13.57 -42.09 -19.51
CA ARG A 119 -13.08 -43.18 -18.66
C ARG A 119 -14.23 -44.00 -18.12
#